data_AF-A0A939XQY1-F1
#
_entry.id   AF-A0A939XQY1-F1
#
_cell.length_a   1.000
_cell.length_b   1.000
_cell.length_c   1.000
_cell.angle_alpha   90.00
_cell.angle_beta   90.00
_cell.angle_gamma   90.00
#
_symmetry.space_group_name_H-M   'P 1'
#
loop_
_entity.id
_entity.type
_entity.pdbx_description
1 polymer ?
#
loop_
_entity_poly.entity_id
_entity_poly.type
_entity_poly.pdbx_seq_one_letter_code
_entity_poly.pdbx_strand_id
1 'polypeptide(L)'
;LVKRMEASGAKAYLVNTGWNGTGKRISIRDTRGIIDAILNHSIDKAPTKVIPYFNLVVPTVLEGVDTGILDPRDTYADAAQWEEKAKDLASRFIKNFVKYEDNEAGKALVAAGPQL
;
A
#
# COMPACT_ATOMS: atom_id res chain seq x y z
N LEU A 1 15.84 9.33 9.06
CA LEU A 1 14.75 8.39 9.39
C LEU A 1 15.24 6.95 9.43
N VAL A 2 15.71 6.40 8.30
CA VAL A 2 16.19 5.00 8.14
C VAL A 2 17.08 4.52 9.30
N LYS A 3 18.18 5.22 9.58
CA LYS A 3 19.10 4.89 10.71
C LYS A 3 18.40 4.67 12.06
N ARG A 4 17.36 5.45 12.38
CA ARG A 4 16.63 5.30 13.65
C ARG A 4 15.68 4.11 13.62
N MET A 5 15.04 3.86 12.48
CA MET A 5 14.17 2.70 12.31
C MET A 5 14.96 1.40 12.40
N GLU A 6 16.13 1.33 11.76
CA GLU A 6 17.04 0.18 11.84
C GLU A 6 17.50 -0.05 13.28
N ALA A 7 17.92 1.01 13.98
CA ALA A 7 18.39 0.90 15.36
C ALA A 7 17.32 0.43 16.35
N SER A 8 16.04 0.71 16.09
CA SER A 8 14.92 0.29 16.95
C SER A 8 14.18 -0.96 16.46
N GLY A 9 14.53 -1.49 15.28
CA GLY A 9 13.75 -2.54 14.62
C GLY A 9 12.33 -2.11 14.25
N ALA A 10 12.08 -0.82 14.01
CA ALA A 10 10.76 -0.32 13.69
C ALA A 10 10.32 -0.74 12.27
N LYS A 11 9.04 -1.12 12.15
CA LYS A 11 8.39 -1.42 10.87
C LYS A 11 7.67 -0.18 10.33
N ALA A 12 7.54 -0.08 9.00
CA ALA A 12 6.72 0.92 8.34
C ALA A 12 5.52 0.26 7.64
N TYR A 13 4.39 0.95 7.66
CA TYR A 13 3.17 0.55 6.97
C TYR A 13 2.64 1.74 6.17
N LEU A 14 2.10 1.48 4.98
CA LEU A 14 1.39 2.46 4.17
C LEU A 14 -0.12 2.25 4.35
N VAL A 15 -0.82 3.24 4.89
CA VAL A 15 -2.26 3.17 5.15
C VAL A 15 -3.00 4.21 4.30
N ASN A 16 -3.90 3.75 3.44
CA ASN A 16 -4.79 4.65 2.69
C ASN A 16 -5.95 5.09 3.58
N THR A 17 -6.02 6.38 3.93
CA THR A 17 -7.16 7.01 4.64
C THR A 17 -8.05 7.85 3.71
N GLY A 18 -7.82 7.72 2.40
CA GLY A 18 -8.52 8.37 1.32
C GLY A 18 -9.70 7.55 0.80
N TRP A 19 -9.76 7.35 -0.51
CA TRP A 19 -10.92 6.80 -1.23
C TRP A 19 -10.65 5.40 -1.79
N ASN A 20 -11.73 4.66 -2.04
CA ASN A 20 -11.71 3.36 -2.71
C ASN A 20 -12.33 3.43 -4.13
N GLY A 21 -12.43 2.29 -4.81
CA GLY A 21 -12.94 2.20 -6.19
C GLY A 21 -14.38 2.65 -6.40
N THR A 22 -15.19 2.70 -5.35
CA THR A 22 -16.56 3.22 -5.40
C THR A 22 -16.63 4.75 -5.30
N GLY A 23 -15.49 5.43 -5.13
CA GLY A 23 -15.44 6.87 -4.86
C GLY A 23 -15.85 7.25 -3.43
N LYS A 24 -16.05 6.27 -2.55
CA LYS A 24 -16.31 6.51 -1.13
C LYS A 24 -15.00 6.57 -0.35
N ARG A 25 -14.99 7.40 0.68
CA ARG A 25 -13.89 7.44 1.65
C ARG A 25 -13.88 6.15 2.48
N ILE A 26 -12.69 5.60 2.75
CA ILE A 26 -12.54 4.46 3.65
C ILE A 26 -13.08 4.87 5.03
N SER A 27 -13.87 3.99 5.65
CA SER A 27 -14.53 4.35 6.91
C SER A 27 -13.51 4.54 8.02
N ILE A 28 -13.79 5.46 8.95
CA ILE A 28 -12.91 5.69 10.11
C ILE A 28 -12.86 4.45 11.01
N ARG A 29 -13.91 3.63 11.02
CA ARG A 29 -13.96 2.36 11.74
C ARG A 29 -12.94 1.37 11.16
N ASP A 30 -12.95 1.16 9.86
CA ASP A 30 -12.00 0.26 9.20
C ASP A 30 -10.56 0.77 9.34
N THR A 31 -10.36 2.09 9.19
CA THR A 31 -9.04 2.70 9.40
C THR A 31 -8.53 2.44 10.82
N ARG A 32 -9.38 2.61 11.85
CA ARG A 32 -9.01 2.31 13.24
C ARG A 32 -8.71 0.83 13.44
N GLY A 33 -9.51 -0.08 12.88
CA GLY A 33 -9.23 -1.52 12.92
C GLY A 33 -7.89 -1.89 12.28
N ILE A 34 -7.51 -1.25 11.16
CA ILE A 34 -6.19 -1.43 10.55
C ILE A 34 -5.08 -0.92 11.48
N ILE A 35 -5.25 0.25 12.09
CA ILE A 35 -4.27 0.80 13.05
C ILE A 35 -4.13 -0.10 14.28
N ASP A 36 -5.24 -0.60 14.83
CA ASP A 36 -5.23 -1.53 15.96
C ASP A 36 -4.47 -2.81 15.58
N ALA A 37 -4.71 -3.36 14.39
CA ALA A 37 -4.01 -4.53 13.88
C ALA A 37 -2.49 -4.32 13.69
N ILE A 38 -2.07 -3.11 13.32
CA ILE A 38 -0.66 -2.71 13.25
C ILE A 38 -0.06 -2.64 14.65
N LEU A 39 -0.74 -1.97 15.59
CA LEU A 39 -0.22 -1.72 16.93
C LEU A 39 -0.17 -2.99 17.80
N ASN A 40 -1.10 -3.92 17.60
CA ASN A 40 -1.16 -5.19 18.33
C ASN A 40 -0.41 -6.34 17.62
N HIS A 41 0.25 -6.06 16.49
CA HIS A 41 1.02 -7.01 15.68
C HIS A 41 0.22 -8.18 15.07
N SER A 42 -1.12 -8.14 15.08
CA SER A 42 -1.94 -9.16 14.41
C SER A 42 -1.79 -9.10 12.89
N ILE A 43 -1.54 -7.92 12.30
CA ILE A 43 -1.29 -7.77 10.86
C ILE A 43 -0.08 -8.59 10.39
N ASP A 44 0.92 -8.77 11.24
CA ASP A 44 2.15 -9.51 10.90
C ASP A 44 1.93 -11.02 10.79
N LYS A 45 0.81 -11.53 11.34
CA LYS A 45 0.43 -12.95 11.32
C LYS A 45 -0.64 -13.25 10.28
N ALA A 46 -1.24 -12.22 9.68
CA ALA A 46 -2.29 -12.39 8.70
C ALA A 46 -1.73 -12.99 7.41
N PRO A 47 -2.48 -13.88 6.73
CA PRO A 47 -2.14 -14.26 5.36
C PRO A 47 -2.10 -13.03 4.47
N THR A 48 -1.15 -13.00 3.53
CA THR A 48 -0.90 -11.83 2.68
C THR A 48 -0.95 -12.17 1.21
N LYS A 49 -1.12 -11.12 0.40
CA LYS A 49 -0.99 -11.18 -1.06
C LYS A 49 -0.23 -9.96 -1.56
N VAL A 50 0.39 -10.10 -2.73
CA VAL A 50 1.05 -8.99 -3.42
C VAL A 50 0.04 -8.33 -4.35
N ILE A 51 -0.08 -7.01 -4.25
CA ILE A 51 -0.84 -6.20 -5.18
C ILE A 51 0.06 -5.84 -6.38
N PRO A 52 -0.40 -6.08 -7.63
CA PRO A 52 0.36 -5.74 -8.83
C PRO A 52 0.74 -4.27 -8.91
N TYR A 53 1.72 -3.97 -9.77
CA TYR A 53 2.27 -2.64 -10.06
C TYR A 53 3.04 -2.00 -8.91
N PHE A 54 2.50 -1.96 -7.68
CA PHE A 54 3.13 -1.25 -6.56
C PHE A 54 3.99 -2.16 -5.66
N ASN A 55 4.05 -3.46 -5.93
CA ASN A 55 4.79 -4.45 -5.11
C ASN A 55 4.40 -4.41 -3.62
N LEU A 56 3.16 -4.03 -3.32
CA LEU A 56 2.69 -3.91 -1.94
C LEU A 56 2.19 -5.26 -1.45
N VAL A 57 2.66 -5.68 -0.28
CA VAL A 57 2.13 -6.82 0.45
C VAL A 57 0.98 -6.33 1.33
N VAL A 58 -0.22 -6.88 1.11
CA VAL A 58 -1.42 -6.52 1.87
C VAL A 58 -1.98 -7.75 2.59
N PRO A 59 -2.55 -7.61 3.79
CA PRO A 59 -3.25 -8.69 4.46
C PRO A 59 -4.51 -9.07 3.69
N THR A 60 -4.86 -10.36 3.66
CA THR A 60 -6.12 -10.81 3.04
C THR A 60 -7.30 -10.82 4.01
N VAL A 61 -7.02 -10.73 5.32
CA VAL A 61 -8.01 -10.65 6.39
C VAL A 61 -7.43 -9.93 7.60
N LEU A 62 -8.27 -9.13 8.27
CA LEU A 62 -7.98 -8.53 9.57
C LEU A 62 -9.26 -8.57 10.42
N GLU A 63 -9.12 -8.91 11.70
CA GLU A 63 -10.25 -8.93 12.62
C GLU A 63 -10.84 -7.51 12.78
N GLY A 64 -12.16 -7.39 12.67
CA GLY A 64 -12.86 -6.11 12.82
C GLY A 64 -12.73 -5.15 11.64
N VAL A 65 -12.13 -5.57 10.52
CA VAL A 65 -12.03 -4.80 9.27
C VAL A 65 -12.76 -5.55 8.16
N ASP A 66 -13.51 -4.82 7.33
CA ASP A 66 -14.16 -5.40 6.14
C ASP A 66 -13.12 -5.97 5.16
N THR A 67 -13.17 -7.28 4.89
CA THR A 67 -12.26 -7.93 3.94
C THR A 67 -12.37 -7.38 2.52
N GLY A 68 -13.55 -6.87 2.13
CA GLY A 68 -13.80 -6.32 0.80
C GLY A 68 -13.04 -5.01 0.51
N ILE A 69 -12.39 -4.41 1.51
CA ILE A 69 -11.58 -3.20 1.33
C ILE A 69 -10.07 -3.46 1.33
N LEU A 70 -9.63 -4.67 1.68
CA LEU A 70 -8.22 -5.01 1.85
C LEU A 70 -7.51 -5.19 0.50
N ASP A 71 -8.22 -5.72 -0.50
CA ASP A 71 -7.80 -5.60 -1.89
C ASP A 71 -8.46 -4.37 -2.51
N PRO A 72 -7.69 -3.37 -2.99
CA PRO A 72 -8.29 -2.22 -3.63
C PRO A 72 -9.08 -2.59 -4.89
N ARG A 73 -8.79 -3.72 -5.55
CA ARG A 73 -9.51 -4.21 -6.75
C ARG A 73 -10.95 -4.56 -6.45
N ASP A 74 -11.23 -5.10 -5.26
CA ASP A 74 -12.55 -5.62 -4.89
C ASP A 74 -13.59 -4.50 -4.68
N THR A 75 -13.13 -3.26 -4.61
CA THR A 75 -13.99 -2.08 -4.47
C THR A 75 -14.38 -1.43 -5.81
N TYR A 76 -13.89 -1.95 -6.93
CA TYR A 76 -14.29 -1.53 -8.27
C TYR A 76 -15.38 -2.44 -8.83
N ALA A 77 -16.26 -1.89 -9.67
CA ALA A 77 -17.25 -2.71 -10.39
C ALA A 77 -16.60 -3.65 -11.41
N ASP A 78 -15.43 -3.27 -11.92
CA ASP A 78 -14.61 -4.06 -12.84
C ASP A 78 -13.13 -3.89 -12.48
N ALA A 79 -12.42 -5.00 -12.33
CA ALA A 79 -10.99 -5.01 -12.03
C ALA A 79 -10.15 -4.30 -13.10
N ALA A 80 -10.60 -4.24 -14.35
CA ALA A 80 -9.92 -3.50 -15.42
C ALA A 80 -9.88 -1.98 -15.13
N GLN A 81 -10.89 -1.42 -14.46
CA GLN A 81 -10.90 0.00 -14.06
C GLN A 81 -9.86 0.29 -12.98
N TRP A 82 -9.69 -0.65 -12.05
CA TRP A 82 -8.59 -0.56 -11.08
C TRP A 82 -7.25 -0.59 -11.80
N GLU A 83 -7.08 -1.49 -12.77
CA GLU A 83 -5.83 -1.66 -13.50
C GLU A 83 -5.43 -0.40 -14.27
N GLU A 84 -6.36 0.22 -14.99
CA GLU A 84 -6.11 1.49 -15.69
C GLU A 84 -5.62 2.58 -14.73
N LYS A 85 -6.32 2.75 -13.60
CA LYS A 85 -5.97 3.75 -12.58
C LYS A 85 -4.67 3.43 -11.86
N ALA A 86 -4.39 2.15 -11.61
CA ALA A 86 -3.15 1.71 -10.99
C ALA A 86 -1.96 2.00 -11.90
N LYS A 87 -2.10 1.74 -13.21
CA LYS A 87 -1.07 2.04 -14.21
C LYS A 87 -0.81 3.55 -14.37
N ASP A 88 -1.86 4.37 -14.41
CA ASP A 88 -1.71 5.84 -14.42
C ASP A 88 -0.99 6.35 -13.17
N LEU A 89 -1.40 5.87 -11.99
CA LEU A 89 -0.75 6.26 -10.74
C LEU A 89 0.72 5.80 -10.68
N ALA A 90 1.00 4.55 -11.06
CA ALA A 90 2.36 4.01 -11.12
C ALA A 90 3.25 4.85 -12.05
N SER A 91 2.74 5.22 -13.23
CA SER A 91 3.44 6.11 -14.18
C SER A 91 3.78 7.47 -13.54
N ARG A 92 2.87 8.04 -12.76
CA ARG A 92 3.11 9.31 -12.04
C ARG A 92 4.16 9.16 -10.95
N PHE A 93 4.15 8.05 -10.21
CA PHE A 93 5.19 7.75 -9.21
C PHE A 93 6.56 7.62 -9.87
N ILE A 94 6.67 6.81 -10.93
CA ILE A 94 7.91 6.60 -11.70
C ILE A 94 8.42 7.95 -12.22
N LYS A 95 7.58 8.73 -12.92
CA LYS A 95 7.96 10.03 -13.47
C LYS A 95 8.42 11.01 -12.38
N ASN A 96 7.74 11.04 -11.25
CA ASN A 96 8.12 11.92 -10.14
C ASN A 96 9.43 11.46 -9.47
N PHE A 97 9.73 10.16 -9.48
CA PHE A 97 10.90 9.60 -8.80
C PHE A 97 12.21 9.86 -9.55
N VAL A 98 12.17 10.05 -10.88
CA VAL A 98 13.35 10.35 -11.73
C VAL A 98 14.27 11.43 -11.15
N LYS A 99 13.71 12.46 -10.50
CA LYS A 99 14.49 13.56 -9.90
C LYS A 99 15.34 13.15 -8.70
N TYR A 100 15.15 11.94 -8.17
CA TYR A 100 15.90 11.37 -7.05
C TYR A 100 16.92 10.31 -7.50
N GLU A 101 17.04 10.03 -8.81
CA GLU A 101 17.99 9.06 -9.38
C GLU A 101 19.38 9.66 -9.66
N ASP A 102 19.68 10.83 -9.09
CA ASP A 102 20.93 11.56 -9.28
C ASP A 102 22.16 10.92 -8.61
N ASN A 103 21.93 9.89 -7.79
CA ASN A 103 22.97 9.12 -7.10
C ASN A 103 22.62 7.62 -7.05
N GLU A 104 23.62 6.80 -6.72
CA GLU A 104 23.49 5.34 -6.71
C GLU A 104 22.46 4.83 -5.70
N ALA A 105 22.30 5.50 -4.55
CA ALA A 105 21.27 5.13 -3.58
C ALA A 105 19.86 5.38 -4.13
N GLY A 106 19.66 6.50 -4.82
CA GLY A 106 18.41 6.83 -5.51
C GLY A 106 18.05 5.82 -6.59
N LYS A 107 19.00 5.49 -7.47
CA LYS A 107 18.81 4.48 -8.52
C LYS A 107 18.45 3.11 -7.95
N ALA A 108 19.10 2.71 -6.85
CA ALA A 108 18.81 1.43 -6.18
C ALA A 108 17.36 1.34 -5.65
N LEU A 109 16.72 2.49 -5.34
CA LEU A 109 15.35 2.52 -4.86
C LEU A 109 14.29 2.36 -5.97
N VAL A 110 14.65 2.50 -7.24
CA VAL A 110 13.71 2.35 -8.37
C VAL A 110 13.08 0.96 -8.38
N ALA A 111 13.85 -0.08 -8.06
CA ALA A 111 13.37 -1.46 -8.00
C ALA A 111 12.34 -1.71 -6.88
N ALA A 112 12.33 -0.87 -5.83
CA ALA A 112 11.35 -0.94 -4.76
C ALA A 112 10.07 -0.15 -5.08
N GLY A 113 10.10 0.71 -6.09
CA GLY A 113 8.96 1.49 -6.56
C GLY A 113 8.04 0.70 -7.49
N PRO A 114 7.00 1.37 -8.03
CA PRO A 114 6.07 0.72 -8.94
C PRO A 114 6.72 0.27 -10.25
N GLN A 115 6.27 -0.86 -10.80
CA GLN A 115 6.72 -1.46 -12.06
C GLN A 115 5.54 -1.60 -13.03
N LEU A 116 5.75 -1.27 -14.31
CA LEU A 116 4.76 -1.33 -15.39
C LEU A 116 5.13 -2.37 -16.44
#